data_AF-A0A7K1UQ66-F1
#
_entry.id   AF-A0A7K1UQ66-F1
#
_cell.length_a   1.000
_cell.length_b   1.000
_cell.length_c   1.000
_cell.angle_alpha   90.00
_cell.angle_beta   90.00
_cell.angle_gamma   90.00
#
_symmetry.space_group_name_H-M   'P 1'
#
loop_
_entity.id
_entity.type
_entity.pdbx_description
1 polymer ?
#
loop_
_entity_poly.entity_id
_entity_poly.type
_entity_poly.pdbx_seq_one_letter_code
_entity_poly.pdbx_strand_id
1 'polypeptide(L)'
;MAVAFEYRVGDIIDVSCPFTETRVDEVTDDEIFVDSPWQDGVVMALALEPDPEHELFRIRPEPRTLTADAMCRIGIPPTMLRVTEEQRLPFDPEDGIPRTLEVRFRPYAFLEPGDQVADARARVWRFESAWEWEPFDGATGAEPAWPLMLLTRHGDSDDDAAAVDVAEATRTGSHHEELARWAALAGLDEPAE
;
A
#
# COMPACT_ATOMS: atom_id res chain seq x y z
N MET A 1 3.64 5.27 -22.06
CA MET A 1 3.17 6.02 -20.88
C MET A 1 3.00 4.99 -19.77
N ALA A 2 3.86 5.03 -18.75
CA ALA A 2 3.63 4.22 -17.56
C ALA A 2 2.39 4.81 -16.87
N VAL A 3 1.35 4.00 -16.73
CA VAL A 3 0.20 4.38 -15.91
C VAL A 3 0.73 4.43 -14.50
N ALA A 4 0.77 5.61 -13.88
CA ALA A 4 1.02 5.71 -12.44
C ALA A 4 -0.15 4.99 -11.77
N PHE A 5 0.08 3.75 -11.34
CA PHE A 5 -0.92 3.00 -10.59
C PHE A 5 -0.97 3.64 -9.21
N GLU A 6 -2.05 4.35 -8.90
CA GLU A 6 -2.22 4.98 -7.59
C GLU A 6 -2.61 3.91 -6.57
N TYR A 7 -1.72 3.69 -5.60
CA TYR A 7 -1.97 2.82 -4.47
C TYR A 7 -2.94 3.51 -3.51
N ARG A 8 -3.86 2.74 -2.93
CA ARG A 8 -4.86 3.22 -1.98
C ARG A 8 -4.54 2.71 -0.59
N VAL A 9 -4.90 3.48 0.43
CA VAL A 9 -4.85 3.03 1.82
C VAL A 9 -5.66 1.73 1.94
N GLY A 10 -5.04 0.70 2.49
CA GLY A 10 -5.58 -0.66 2.57
C GLY A 10 -5.13 -1.59 1.43
N ASP A 11 -4.46 -1.12 0.38
CA ASP A 11 -3.88 -2.02 -0.62
C ASP A 11 -2.81 -2.92 0.02
N ILE A 12 -2.77 -4.19 -0.38
CA ILE A 12 -1.64 -5.09 -0.14
C ILE A 12 -0.86 -5.17 -1.44
N ILE A 13 0.42 -4.82 -1.40
CA ILE A 13 1.28 -4.73 -2.57
C ILE A 13 2.53 -5.58 -2.40
N ASP A 14 3.00 -6.19 -3.48
CA ASP A 14 4.33 -6.78 -3.54
C ASP A 14 5.29 -5.75 -4.16
N VAL A 15 6.39 -5.44 -3.47
CA VAL A 15 7.46 -4.56 -3.94
C VAL A 15 8.76 -5.33 -4.10
N SER A 16 9.51 -5.00 -5.14
CA SER A 16 10.89 -5.45 -5.28
C SER A 16 11.73 -4.46 -6.07
N CYS A 17 13.03 -4.50 -5.87
CA CYS A 17 14.01 -3.77 -6.64
C CYS A 17 15.25 -4.65 -6.80
N PRO A 18 15.74 -4.90 -8.03
CA PRO A 18 16.91 -5.72 -8.24
C PRO A 18 18.11 -5.24 -7.42
N PHE A 19 18.88 -6.18 -6.88
CA PHE A 19 20.12 -5.86 -6.20
C PHE A 19 21.17 -5.37 -7.21
N THR A 20 21.43 -4.08 -7.21
CA THR A 20 22.37 -3.41 -8.10
C THR A 20 23.66 -3.09 -7.37
N GLU A 21 24.78 -3.30 -8.05
CA GLU A 21 26.12 -3.05 -7.51
C GLU A 21 26.36 -1.56 -7.29
N THR A 22 26.94 -1.22 -6.14
CA THR A 22 27.39 0.12 -5.80
C THR A 22 28.56 0.06 -4.81
N ARG A 23 29.08 1.22 -4.41
CA ARG A 23 30.20 1.37 -3.50
C ARG A 23 29.78 2.08 -2.22
N VAL A 24 30.36 1.65 -1.12
CA VAL A 24 30.23 2.28 0.19
C VAL A 24 31.08 3.55 0.23
N ASP A 25 30.46 4.66 0.59
CA ASP A 25 31.12 5.94 0.83
C ASP A 25 31.64 6.02 2.27
N GLU A 26 30.75 5.79 3.24
CA GLU A 26 31.05 5.86 4.67
C GLU A 26 30.27 4.80 5.46
N VAL A 27 30.82 4.36 6.59
CA VAL A 27 30.15 3.48 7.56
C VAL A 27 30.22 4.14 8.94
N THR A 28 29.08 4.31 9.58
CA THR A 28 28.97 4.80 10.97
C THR A 28 28.50 3.68 11.89
N ASP A 29 28.27 3.99 13.17
CA ASP A 29 27.81 3.01 14.16
C ASP A 29 26.37 2.52 13.87
N ASP A 30 25.55 3.33 13.21
CA ASP A 30 24.11 3.06 12.99
C ASP A 30 23.72 3.00 11.51
N GLU A 31 24.50 3.60 10.62
CA GLU A 31 24.17 3.76 9.20
C GLU A 31 25.34 3.41 8.29
N ILE A 32 25.01 3.13 7.03
CA ILE A 32 25.96 3.03 5.95
C ILE A 32 25.52 3.92 4.80
N PHE A 33 26.48 4.67 4.29
CA PHE A 33 26.33 5.62 3.20
C PHE A 33 26.86 4.96 1.94
N VAL A 34 26.06 4.94 0.89
CA VAL A 34 26.43 4.33 -0.40
C VAL A 34 26.16 5.28 -1.54
N ASP A 35 27.00 5.22 -2.57
CA ASP A 35 26.71 5.85 -3.85
C ASP A 35 25.39 5.26 -4.39
N SER A 36 24.45 6.09 -4.85
CA SER A 36 23.22 5.57 -5.47
C SER A 36 23.58 4.93 -6.82
N PRO A 37 23.21 3.66 -7.06
CA PRO A 37 23.47 3.01 -8.35
C PRO A 37 22.54 3.49 -9.47
N TRP A 38 21.51 4.26 -9.13
CA TRP A 38 20.48 4.71 -10.08
C TRP A 38 20.57 6.21 -10.36
N GLN A 39 21.19 6.97 -9.47
CA GLN A 39 21.24 8.42 -9.53
C GLN A 39 22.67 8.91 -9.33
N ASP A 40 23.18 9.65 -10.31
CA ASP A 40 24.55 10.18 -10.26
C ASP A 40 24.69 11.28 -9.20
N GLY A 41 25.75 11.19 -8.39
CA GLY A 41 26.04 12.16 -7.33
C GLY A 41 25.10 12.14 -6.11
N VAL A 42 24.23 11.13 -5.99
CA VAL A 42 23.35 10.94 -4.83
C VAL A 42 23.96 9.92 -3.89
N VAL A 43 24.06 10.25 -2.60
CA VAL A 43 24.44 9.32 -1.54
C VAL A 43 23.19 8.91 -0.77
N MET A 44 23.01 7.61 -0.56
CA MET A 44 21.92 7.05 0.22
C MET A 44 22.41 6.63 1.60
N ALA A 45 21.73 7.07 2.66
CA ALA A 45 21.90 6.56 4.01
C ALA A 45 20.94 5.38 4.24
N LEU A 46 21.48 4.29 4.77
CA LEU A 46 20.75 3.05 5.03
C LEU A 46 21.09 2.56 6.43
N ALA A 47 20.09 2.22 7.25
CA ALA A 47 20.36 1.70 8.58
C ALA A 47 21.04 0.33 8.51
N LEU A 48 21.93 0.07 9.47
CA LEU A 48 22.58 -1.24 9.62
C LEU A 48 21.58 -2.31 10.08
N GLU A 49 20.56 -1.92 10.84
CA GLU A 49 19.46 -2.77 11.33
C GLU A 49 18.10 -2.19 10.90
N PRO A 50 17.70 -2.37 9.63
CA PRO A 50 16.51 -1.71 9.10
C PRO A 50 15.22 -2.32 9.64
N ASP A 51 14.27 -1.46 10.05
CA ASP A 51 12.90 -1.87 10.32
C ASP A 51 12.21 -2.25 9.01
N PRO A 52 11.81 -3.52 8.80
CA PRO A 52 11.19 -3.95 7.55
C PRO A 52 9.87 -3.26 7.21
N GLU A 53 9.19 -2.62 8.16
CA GLU A 53 7.94 -1.91 7.90
C GLU A 53 8.15 -0.50 7.31
N HIS A 54 9.31 0.11 7.57
CA HIS A 54 9.61 1.50 7.19
C HIS A 54 10.82 1.62 6.26
N GLU A 55 11.74 0.67 6.32
CA GLU A 55 12.98 0.66 5.56
C GLU A 55 13.06 -0.59 4.69
N LEU A 56 12.91 -0.40 3.38
CA LEU A 56 12.77 -1.50 2.41
C LEU A 56 14.09 -1.93 1.79
N PHE A 57 15.04 -1.01 1.68
CA PHE A 57 16.32 -1.29 1.06
C PHE A 57 17.15 -2.23 1.93
N ARG A 58 17.79 -3.18 1.27
CA ARG A 58 18.71 -4.13 1.88
C ARG A 58 20.03 -4.05 1.17
N ILE A 59 21.09 -4.28 1.92
CA ILE A 59 22.47 -4.27 1.44
C ILE A 59 23.03 -5.69 1.53
N ARG A 60 23.85 -6.06 0.54
CA ARG A 60 24.58 -7.32 0.51
C ARG A 60 26.04 -7.06 0.13
N PRO A 61 27.04 -7.66 0.80
CA PRO A 61 26.94 -8.53 1.99
C PRO A 61 26.45 -7.78 3.24
N GLU A 62 26.39 -8.46 4.38
CA GLU A 62 25.87 -7.91 5.64
C GLU A 62 26.52 -6.54 5.97
N PRO A 63 25.73 -5.49 6.25
CA PRO A 63 26.23 -4.12 6.42
C PRO A 63 27.41 -4.00 7.39
N ARG A 64 27.36 -4.71 8.52
CA ARG A 64 28.38 -4.70 9.58
C ARG A 64 29.75 -5.25 9.16
N THR A 65 29.82 -5.92 8.02
CA THR A 65 31.07 -6.47 7.48
C THR A 65 31.73 -5.55 6.45
N LEU A 66 31.03 -4.47 6.05
CA LEU A 66 31.49 -3.54 5.04
C LEU A 66 32.40 -2.46 5.66
N THR A 67 33.27 -1.92 4.83
CA THR A 67 34.12 -0.77 5.13
C THR A 67 33.93 0.28 4.04
N ALA A 68 34.39 1.51 4.28
CA ALA A 68 34.49 2.52 3.22
C ALA A 68 35.21 1.97 1.98
N ASP A 69 34.80 2.43 0.80
CA ASP A 69 35.22 1.98 -0.53
C ASP A 69 34.88 0.52 -0.89
N ALA A 70 34.23 -0.25 -0.02
CA ALA A 70 33.84 -1.62 -0.33
C ALA A 70 32.74 -1.67 -1.40
N MET A 71 32.81 -2.68 -2.27
CA MET A 71 31.72 -2.98 -3.19
C MET A 71 30.60 -3.71 -2.45
N CYS A 72 29.37 -3.26 -2.68
CA CYS A 72 28.16 -3.88 -2.16
C CYS A 72 27.06 -3.89 -3.22
N ARG A 73 25.90 -4.46 -2.87
CA ARG A 73 24.71 -4.42 -3.70
C ARG A 73 23.54 -3.94 -2.88
N ILE A 74 22.77 -3.01 -3.42
CA ILE A 74 21.55 -2.51 -2.78
C ILE A 74 20.33 -2.85 -3.62
N GLY A 75 19.23 -3.18 -2.96
CA GLY A 75 17.97 -3.48 -3.62
C GLY A 75 16.87 -3.73 -2.60
N ILE A 76 15.68 -4.08 -3.07
CA ILE A 76 14.53 -4.45 -2.23
C ILE A 76 14.23 -5.91 -2.57
N PRO A 77 14.41 -6.85 -1.63
CA PRO A 77 13.97 -8.23 -1.86
C PRO A 77 12.46 -8.26 -2.08
N PRO A 78 11.88 -9.31 -2.70
CA PRO A 78 10.43 -9.46 -2.77
C PRO A 78 9.80 -9.31 -1.38
N THR A 79 9.06 -8.22 -1.19
CA THR A 79 8.53 -7.79 0.11
C THR A 79 7.06 -7.44 -0.07
N MET A 80 6.21 -7.95 0.81
CA MET A 80 4.79 -7.57 0.86
C MET A 80 4.62 -6.38 1.80
N LEU A 81 3.91 -5.35 1.35
CA LEU A 81 3.59 -4.15 2.13
C LEU A 81 2.08 -3.94 2.21
N ARG A 82 1.65 -3.31 3.30
CA ARG A 82 0.28 -2.90 3.56
C ARG A 82 0.25 -1.38 3.50
N VAL A 83 -0.41 -0.80 2.50
CA VAL A 83 -0.42 0.66 2.32
C VAL A 83 -1.23 1.32 3.44
N THR A 84 -0.56 2.08 4.30
CA THR A 84 -1.18 2.88 5.37
C THR A 84 -1.24 4.36 5.00
N GLU A 85 -1.98 5.17 5.77
CA GLU A 85 -1.99 6.63 5.57
C GLU A 85 -0.60 7.26 5.74
N GLU A 86 0.17 6.75 6.71
CA GLU A 86 1.55 7.19 6.99
C GLU A 86 2.49 6.82 5.83
N GLN A 87 2.15 5.79 5.06
CA GLN A 87 2.86 5.31 3.89
C GLN A 87 2.28 5.86 2.57
N ARG A 88 1.56 6.99 2.55
CA ARG A 88 1.11 7.60 1.28
C ARG A 88 2.24 8.25 0.46
N LEU A 89 3.49 8.17 0.90
CA LEU A 89 4.64 8.86 0.29
C LEU A 89 5.97 8.07 0.07
N PRO A 90 6.13 6.74 0.28
CA PRO A 90 7.46 6.11 0.18
C PRO A 90 7.91 5.80 -1.26
N PHE A 91 7.07 6.04 -2.26
CA PHE A 91 7.38 5.74 -3.66
C PHE A 91 7.10 6.95 -4.54
N ASP A 92 8.13 7.77 -4.75
CA ASP A 92 8.11 8.76 -5.81
C ASP A 92 8.39 8.04 -7.15
N PRO A 93 7.42 7.96 -8.08
CA PRO A 93 7.65 7.32 -9.39
C PRO A 93 8.71 8.05 -10.23
N GLU A 94 9.07 9.28 -9.87
CA GLU A 94 10.08 10.08 -10.55
C GLU A 94 11.47 9.99 -9.91
N ASP A 95 11.65 9.22 -8.82
CA ASP A 95 12.96 9.09 -8.17
C ASP A 95 13.99 8.28 -8.97
N GLY A 96 13.59 7.65 -10.08
CA GLY A 96 14.48 6.94 -10.99
C GLY A 96 14.93 5.57 -10.48
N ILE A 97 14.41 5.08 -9.35
CA ILE A 97 14.74 3.78 -8.80
C ILE A 97 13.87 2.71 -9.48
N PRO A 98 14.46 1.63 -10.04
CA PRO A 98 13.75 0.63 -10.85
C PRO A 98 13.00 -0.37 -9.96
N ARG A 99 11.95 0.10 -9.28
CA ARG A 99 11.08 -0.73 -8.47
C ARG A 99 10.02 -1.42 -9.34
N THR A 100 9.72 -2.67 -9.01
CA THR A 100 8.52 -3.36 -9.45
C THR A 100 7.52 -3.33 -8.30
N LEU A 101 6.29 -2.93 -8.59
CA LEU A 101 5.21 -2.79 -7.62
C LEU A 101 3.95 -3.44 -8.20
N GLU A 102 3.39 -4.40 -7.50
CA GLU A 102 2.22 -5.17 -7.94
C GLU A 102 1.14 -5.16 -6.86
N VAL A 103 -0.09 -4.78 -7.20
CA VAL A 103 -1.22 -4.87 -6.26
C VAL A 103 -1.65 -6.32 -6.14
N ARG A 104 -1.54 -6.86 -4.93
CA ARG A 104 -1.92 -8.23 -4.61
C ARG A 104 -3.37 -8.32 -4.16
N PHE A 105 -3.84 -7.32 -3.42
CA PHE A 105 -5.22 -7.22 -2.97
C PHE A 105 -5.61 -5.76 -2.74
N ARG A 106 -6.82 -5.40 -3.18
CA ARG A 106 -7.45 -4.11 -2.91
C ARG A 106 -8.80 -4.38 -2.24
N PRO A 107 -8.95 -4.06 -0.94
CA PRO A 107 -10.26 -4.15 -0.29
C PRO A 107 -11.23 -3.18 -0.97
N TYR A 108 -12.48 -3.61 -1.17
CA TYR A 108 -13.50 -2.79 -1.81
C TYR A 108 -13.09 -2.29 -3.21
N ALA A 109 -12.43 -3.13 -4.02
CA ALA A 109 -11.93 -2.75 -5.35
C ALA A 109 -13.00 -2.19 -6.32
N PHE A 110 -14.28 -2.42 -6.04
CA PHE A 110 -15.44 -1.91 -6.77
C PHE A 110 -15.85 -0.48 -6.37
N LEU A 111 -15.25 0.09 -5.33
CA LEU A 111 -15.49 1.48 -4.88
C LEU A 111 -14.30 2.38 -5.14
N GLU A 112 -14.57 3.67 -5.22
CA GLU A 112 -13.59 4.75 -5.30
C GLU A 112 -13.77 5.74 -4.13
N PRO A 113 -12.67 6.32 -3.59
CA PRO A 113 -12.79 7.36 -2.59
C PRO A 113 -13.74 8.49 -3.03
N GLY A 114 -14.65 8.87 -2.14
CA GLY A 114 -15.74 9.81 -2.38
C GLY A 114 -17.04 9.19 -2.91
N ASP A 115 -17.07 7.91 -3.26
CA ASP A 115 -18.31 7.22 -3.65
C ASP A 115 -19.34 7.32 -2.52
N GLN A 116 -20.58 7.67 -2.88
CA GLN A 116 -21.71 7.63 -1.97
C GLN A 116 -22.54 6.39 -2.27
N VAL A 117 -22.82 5.60 -1.24
CA VAL A 117 -23.57 4.35 -1.38
C VAL A 117 -24.73 4.31 -0.39
N ALA A 118 -25.86 3.74 -0.80
CA ALA A 118 -26.90 3.29 0.11
C ALA A 118 -26.63 1.84 0.50
N ASP A 119 -26.78 1.54 1.78
CA ASP A 119 -26.66 0.18 2.31
C ASP A 119 -28.03 -0.53 2.36
N ALA A 120 -28.05 -1.82 2.70
CA ALA A 120 -29.27 -2.63 2.78
C ALA A 120 -30.29 -2.16 3.83
N ARG A 121 -29.87 -1.27 4.75
CA ARG A 121 -30.72 -0.64 5.76
C ARG A 121 -31.19 0.76 5.32
N ALA A 122 -30.97 1.11 4.05
CA ALA A 122 -31.25 2.42 3.47
C ALA A 122 -30.51 3.57 4.16
N ARG A 123 -29.36 3.29 4.78
CA ARG A 123 -28.43 4.32 5.29
C ARG A 123 -27.47 4.72 4.18
N VAL A 124 -27.10 5.99 4.15
CA VAL A 124 -26.17 6.54 3.16
C VAL A 124 -24.81 6.73 3.78
N TRP A 125 -23.79 6.29 3.06
CA TRP A 125 -22.39 6.31 3.45
C TRP A 125 -21.56 6.98 2.37
N ARG A 126 -20.51 7.70 2.78
CA ARG A 126 -19.39 8.02 1.90
C ARG A 126 -18.24 7.05 2.19
N PHE A 127 -17.68 6.48 1.14
CA PHE A 127 -16.48 5.65 1.20
C PHE A 127 -15.26 6.53 0.99
N GLU A 128 -14.31 6.56 1.94
CA GLU A 128 -13.03 7.27 1.77
C GLU A 128 -11.87 6.26 1.66
N SER A 129 -11.88 5.22 2.49
CA SER A 129 -10.92 4.13 2.43
C SER A 129 -11.48 2.86 3.06
N ALA A 130 -10.70 1.77 3.05
CA ALA A 130 -11.06 0.52 3.72
C ALA A 130 -11.39 0.72 5.22
N TRP A 131 -10.79 1.73 5.86
CA TRP A 131 -10.91 2.02 7.29
C TRP A 131 -11.80 3.23 7.59
N GLU A 132 -12.09 4.05 6.58
CA GLU A 132 -12.81 5.30 6.73
C GLU A 132 -14.12 5.27 5.93
N TRP A 133 -15.21 5.14 6.69
CA TRP A 133 -16.57 5.15 6.21
C TRP A 133 -17.35 6.24 6.95
N GLU A 134 -17.89 7.21 6.23
CA GLU A 134 -18.62 8.33 6.82
C GLU A 134 -20.13 8.18 6.62
N PRO A 135 -20.91 7.89 7.68
CA PRO A 135 -22.36 7.86 7.57
C PRO A 135 -22.94 9.28 7.52
N PHE A 136 -23.88 9.52 6.60
CA PHE A 136 -24.53 10.82 6.47
C PHE A 136 -25.48 11.15 7.64
N ASP A 137 -25.92 10.14 8.38
CA ASP A 137 -26.76 10.32 9.57
C ASP A 137 -25.94 10.66 10.85
N GLY A 138 -24.61 10.70 10.75
CA GLY A 138 -23.71 11.05 11.84
C GLY A 138 -23.55 9.98 12.93
N ALA A 139 -24.14 8.78 12.76
CA ALA A 139 -24.00 7.71 13.76
C ALA A 139 -22.65 7.01 13.64
N THR A 140 -21.81 7.10 14.68
CA THR A 140 -20.45 6.53 14.70
C THR A 140 -20.43 5.04 15.05
N GLY A 141 -19.35 4.36 14.64
CA GLY A 141 -19.08 2.96 15.04
C GLY A 141 -19.95 1.90 14.38
N ALA A 142 -20.73 2.27 13.35
CA ALA A 142 -21.48 1.32 12.54
C ALA A 142 -20.75 1.06 11.22
N GLU A 143 -20.91 -0.14 10.68
CA GLU A 143 -20.44 -0.57 9.36
C GLU A 143 -21.58 -0.59 8.33
N PRO A 144 -21.29 -0.40 7.04
CA PRO A 144 -22.30 -0.46 5.99
C PRO A 144 -22.84 -1.89 5.80
N ALA A 145 -24.17 -2.04 5.84
CA ALA A 145 -24.82 -3.33 5.64
C ALA A 145 -24.91 -3.68 4.14
N TRP A 146 -24.33 -4.80 3.74
CA TRP A 146 -24.41 -5.24 2.34
C TRP A 146 -25.78 -5.86 1.99
N PRO A 147 -26.23 -5.81 0.73
CA PRO A 147 -25.56 -5.21 -0.43
C PRO A 147 -25.54 -3.68 -0.43
N LEU A 148 -24.62 -3.11 -1.21
CA LEU A 148 -24.48 -1.69 -1.44
C LEU A 148 -25.08 -1.29 -2.79
N MET A 149 -25.60 -0.08 -2.86
CA MET A 149 -26.10 0.56 -4.08
C MET A 149 -25.35 1.86 -4.28
N LEU A 150 -24.63 2.01 -5.38
CA LEU A 150 -23.97 3.27 -5.74
C LEU A 150 -25.02 4.34 -6.00
N LEU A 151 -24.89 5.48 -5.32
CA LEU A 151 -25.74 6.67 -5.51
C LEU A 151 -25.04 7.69 -6.38
N THR A 152 -23.78 7.99 -6.07
CA THR A 152 -22.96 8.93 -6.85
C THR A 152 -21.50 8.52 -6.84
N ARG A 153 -20.83 8.68 -7.98
CA ARG A 153 -19.37 8.63 -8.13
C ARG A 153 -18.87 9.96 -8.65
N HIS A 154 -17.90 10.57 -7.97
CA HIS A 154 -17.40 11.93 -8.29
C HIS A 154 -18.51 13.00 -8.40
N GLY A 155 -19.62 12.82 -7.69
CA GLY A 155 -20.79 13.70 -7.75
C GLY A 155 -21.73 13.48 -8.94
N ASP A 156 -21.45 12.50 -9.80
CA ASP A 156 -22.30 12.06 -10.91
C ASP A 156 -23.12 10.82 -10.49
N SER A 157 -24.40 10.80 -10.84
CA SER A 157 -25.31 9.68 -10.58
C SER A 157 -25.48 8.74 -11.78
N ASP A 158 -24.96 9.11 -12.95
CA ASP A 158 -25.30 8.44 -14.22
C ASP A 158 -24.27 7.36 -14.62
N ASP A 159 -23.44 6.88 -13.70
CA ASP A 159 -22.50 5.77 -13.92
C ASP A 159 -23.16 4.40 -13.67
N ASP A 160 -24.04 4.02 -14.61
CA ASP A 160 -24.79 2.76 -14.55
C ASP A 160 -23.87 1.52 -14.48
N ALA A 161 -22.70 1.57 -15.13
CA ALA A 161 -21.76 0.46 -15.13
C ALA A 161 -21.16 0.23 -13.74
N ALA A 162 -20.67 1.31 -13.11
CA ALA A 162 -20.17 1.25 -11.74
C ALA A 162 -21.26 0.81 -10.75
N ALA A 163 -22.49 1.29 -10.92
CA ALA A 163 -23.61 0.91 -10.06
C ALA A 163 -23.90 -0.60 -10.12
N VAL A 164 -23.84 -1.20 -11.32
CA VAL A 164 -23.99 -2.66 -11.50
C VAL A 164 -22.84 -3.41 -10.83
N ASP A 165 -21.60 -2.98 -11.01
CA ASP A 165 -20.42 -3.64 -10.43
C ASP A 165 -20.47 -3.64 -8.89
N VAL A 166 -20.81 -2.51 -8.27
CA VAL A 166 -20.98 -2.40 -6.81
C VAL A 166 -22.07 -3.33 -6.30
N ALA A 167 -23.23 -3.35 -6.96
CA ALA A 167 -24.36 -4.17 -6.57
C ALA A 167 -24.06 -5.68 -6.70
N GLU A 168 -23.41 -6.10 -7.79
CA GLU A 168 -23.02 -7.50 -7.99
C GLU A 168 -21.94 -7.94 -7.00
N ALA A 169 -20.92 -7.12 -6.76
CA ALA A 169 -19.82 -7.44 -5.86
C ALA A 169 -20.27 -7.59 -4.40
N THR A 170 -21.26 -6.80 -3.99
CA THR A 170 -21.77 -6.78 -2.61
C THR A 170 -23.04 -7.63 -2.41
N ARG A 171 -23.52 -8.30 -3.46
CA ARG A 171 -24.68 -9.20 -3.39
C ARG A 171 -24.47 -10.34 -2.38
N THR A 172 -23.22 -10.73 -2.16
CA THR A 172 -22.83 -11.76 -1.21
C THR A 172 -21.73 -11.25 -0.31
N GLY A 173 -21.70 -11.77 0.91
CA GLY A 173 -20.70 -11.47 1.92
C GLY A 173 -21.03 -10.23 2.74
N SER A 174 -20.01 -9.64 3.38
CA SER A 174 -20.19 -8.48 4.26
C SER A 174 -18.92 -7.64 4.38
N HIS A 175 -19.07 -6.42 4.91
CA HIS A 175 -17.95 -5.56 5.33
C HIS A 175 -16.95 -6.33 6.23
N HIS A 176 -17.46 -7.03 7.26
CA HIS A 176 -16.62 -7.82 8.16
C HIS A 176 -15.82 -8.92 7.43
N GLU A 177 -16.45 -9.64 6.49
CA GLU A 177 -15.76 -10.69 5.72
C GLU A 177 -14.71 -10.12 4.76
N GLU A 178 -14.96 -8.95 4.16
CA GLU A 178 -13.99 -8.27 3.30
C GLU A 178 -12.76 -7.83 4.11
N LEU A 179 -12.96 -7.29 5.32
CA LEU A 179 -11.87 -6.94 6.23
C LEU A 179 -11.14 -8.17 6.77
N ALA A 180 -11.86 -9.27 7.06
CA ALA A 180 -11.24 -10.53 7.46
C ALA A 180 -10.35 -11.10 6.35
N ARG A 181 -10.80 -11.05 5.09
CA ARG A 181 -9.98 -11.44 3.93
C ARG A 181 -8.72 -10.58 3.83
N TRP A 182 -8.84 -9.27 4.05
CA TRP A 182 -7.69 -8.38 4.10
C TRP A 182 -6.72 -8.78 5.21
N ALA A 183 -7.21 -9.00 6.44
CA ALA A 183 -6.39 -9.36 7.61
C ALA A 183 -5.62 -10.67 7.38
N ALA A 184 -6.28 -11.69 6.81
CA ALA A 184 -5.66 -12.95 6.42
C ALA A 184 -4.48 -12.75 5.45
N LEU A 185 -4.69 -11.95 4.41
CA LEU A 185 -3.68 -11.67 3.39
C LEU A 185 -2.55 -10.78 3.91
N ALA A 186 -2.86 -9.90 4.86
CA ALA A 186 -1.92 -9.02 5.56
C ALA A 186 -1.08 -9.76 6.63
N GLY A 187 -1.36 -11.04 6.89
CA GLY A 187 -0.70 -11.82 7.93
C GLY A 187 -1.06 -11.38 9.36
N LEU A 188 -2.22 -10.72 9.53
CA LEU A 188 -2.72 -10.24 10.82
C LEU A 188 -3.72 -11.22 11.49
N ASP A 189 -4.07 -12.30 10.80
CA ASP A 189 -4.75 -13.43 11.40
C ASP A 189 -3.75 -14.26 12.21
N GLU A 190 -3.33 -13.75 13.38
CA GLU A 190 -2.70 -14.63 14.36
C GLU A 190 -3.78 -15.55 14.96
N PRO A 191 -3.58 -16.88 14.99
CA PRO A 191 -4.36 -17.72 15.88
C PRO A 191 -4.03 -17.29 17.31
N ALA A 192 -5.06 -17.03 18.13
CA ALA A 192 -4.86 -16.94 19.57
C ALA A 192 -4.20 -18.24 20.06
N GLU A 193 -2.95 -18.15 20.54
CA GLU A 193 -2.32 -19.18 21.38
C GLU A 193 -3.04 -19.30 22.73
#